data_AF-A0A7S2N2C5-F1
#
_entry.id   AF-A0A7S2N2C5-F1
#
_cell.length_a   1.000
_cell.length_b   1.000
_cell.length_c   1.000
_cell.angle_alpha   90.00
_cell.angle_beta   90.00
_cell.angle_gamma   90.00
#
_symmetry.space_group_name_H-M   'P 1'
#
loop_
_entity.id
_entity.type
_entity.pdbx_description
1 polymer ?
#
loop_
_entity_poly.entity_id
_entity_poly.type
_entity_poly.pdbx_seq_one_letter_code
_entity_poly.pdbx_strand_id
1 'polypeptide(L)'
;RASRRLRSALVEPPAYQGDLLQELLLGAGESRTIDEQLADVSAATLTDMSAFHGRWRAALYARTLVCGNASAAEARAVHQEVCSQLTSHGVEPLPKASRALTERGKLPPGAQLEVHAAVGNATEKNSCAGLYMQGGVLSMAEQAALRVLCSLIKEPCFRELRTQQQIGYLVHSTHEVDHVTHTGGAPPMRVEGLSIQVTSKTLSAPEVARRISGEDYALTSA
;
A
#
# COMPACT_ATOMS: atom_id res chain seq x y z
N ARG A 1 3.94 -23.95 -1.63
CA ARG A 1 3.01 -23.18 -0.76
C ARG A 1 2.90 -21.72 -1.21
N ALA A 2 4.00 -21.00 -1.44
CA ALA A 2 4.01 -19.61 -1.91
C ALA A 2 3.22 -19.40 -3.22
N SER A 3 3.50 -20.18 -4.27
CA SER A 3 2.78 -20.08 -5.55
C SER A 3 1.28 -20.30 -5.43
N ARG A 4 0.84 -21.20 -4.52
CA ARG A 4 -0.58 -21.41 -4.26
C ARG A 4 -1.23 -20.15 -3.67
N ARG A 5 -0.57 -19.50 -2.70
CA ARG A 5 -1.06 -18.26 -2.08
C ARG A 5 -1.18 -17.13 -3.11
N LEU A 6 -0.17 -16.98 -3.98
CA LEU A 6 -0.20 -15.98 -5.05
C LEU A 6 -1.33 -16.26 -6.06
N ARG A 7 -1.53 -17.51 -6.47
CA ARG A 7 -2.67 -17.87 -7.35
C ARG A 7 -4.02 -17.63 -6.68
N SER A 8 -4.13 -17.86 -5.37
CA SER A 8 -5.34 -17.50 -4.62
C SER A 8 -5.59 -15.98 -4.64
N ALA A 9 -4.54 -15.16 -4.55
CA ALA A 9 -4.65 -13.71 -4.62
C ALA A 9 -5.23 -13.21 -5.96
N LEU A 10 -4.99 -13.91 -7.08
CA LEU A 10 -5.56 -13.55 -8.40
C LEU A 10 -7.08 -13.69 -8.48
N VAL A 11 -7.69 -14.48 -7.59
CA VAL A 11 -9.14 -14.75 -7.60
C VAL A 11 -9.86 -14.11 -6.42
N GLU A 12 -9.16 -13.29 -5.64
CA GLU A 12 -9.76 -12.48 -4.57
C GLU A 12 -10.72 -11.42 -5.14
N PRO A 13 -11.67 -10.92 -4.33
CA PRO A 13 -12.70 -9.99 -4.77
C PRO A 13 -12.15 -8.70 -5.43
N PRO A 14 -12.98 -7.99 -6.21
CA PRO A 14 -12.54 -6.82 -6.98
C PRO A 14 -11.95 -5.69 -6.11
N ALA A 15 -12.44 -5.51 -4.88
CA ALA A 15 -11.88 -4.54 -3.93
C ALA A 15 -10.41 -4.84 -3.59
N TYR A 16 -10.09 -6.11 -3.32
CA TYR A 16 -8.73 -6.54 -3.05
C TYR A 16 -7.81 -6.33 -4.25
N GLN A 17 -8.31 -6.60 -5.47
CA GLN A 17 -7.56 -6.30 -6.70
C GLN A 17 -7.31 -4.79 -6.86
N GLY A 18 -8.31 -3.96 -6.52
CA GLY A 18 -8.18 -2.50 -6.52
C GLY A 18 -7.05 -2.01 -5.63
N ASP A 19 -6.93 -2.57 -4.42
CA ASP A 19 -5.84 -2.24 -3.49
C ASP A 19 -4.47 -2.58 -4.10
N LEU A 20 -4.33 -3.77 -4.74
CA LEU A 20 -3.08 -4.16 -5.40
C LEU A 20 -2.70 -3.26 -6.57
N LEU A 21 -3.70 -2.77 -7.33
CA LEU A 21 -3.46 -1.84 -8.43
C LEU A 21 -3.03 -0.47 -7.91
N GLN A 22 -3.62 0.01 -6.82
CA GLN A 22 -3.18 1.23 -6.15
C GLN A 22 -1.73 1.08 -5.67
N GLU A 23 -1.38 -0.06 -5.05
CA GLU A 23 -0.01 -0.37 -4.65
C GLU A 23 0.98 -0.44 -5.82
N LEU A 24 0.52 -0.89 -7.00
CA LEU A 24 1.34 -0.90 -8.21
C LEU A 24 1.61 0.53 -8.72
N LEU A 25 0.57 1.38 -8.77
CA LEU A 25 0.69 2.78 -9.17
C LEU A 25 1.57 3.59 -8.21
N LEU A 26 1.36 3.40 -6.91
CA LEU A 26 2.06 4.13 -5.86
C LEU A 26 3.37 3.47 -5.46
N GLY A 27 3.73 2.31 -6.00
CA GLY A 27 4.89 1.53 -5.57
C GLY A 27 6.25 2.02 -6.05
N ALA A 28 6.34 3.20 -6.65
CA ALA A 28 7.59 3.80 -7.17
C ALA A 28 8.45 2.88 -8.07
N GLY A 29 7.85 1.88 -8.73
CA GLY A 29 8.56 0.88 -9.52
C GLY A 29 9.17 -0.29 -8.72
N GLU A 30 9.02 -0.30 -7.39
CA GLU A 30 9.38 -1.43 -6.52
C GLU A 30 8.26 -2.48 -6.44
N SER A 31 7.01 -2.06 -6.62
CA SER A 31 5.86 -2.96 -6.64
C SER A 31 5.87 -3.87 -7.87
N ARG A 32 5.56 -5.15 -7.64
CA ARG A 32 5.53 -6.22 -8.66
C ARG A 32 4.13 -6.78 -8.76
N THR A 33 3.67 -7.03 -9.97
CA THR A 33 2.40 -7.71 -10.24
C THR A 33 2.42 -9.13 -9.68
N ILE A 34 1.24 -9.72 -9.43
CA ILE A 34 1.16 -11.10 -8.94
C ILE A 34 1.78 -12.08 -9.97
N ASP A 35 1.61 -11.83 -11.26
CA ASP A 35 2.17 -12.69 -12.31
C ASP A 35 3.70 -12.63 -12.34
N GLU A 36 4.31 -11.46 -12.17
CA GLU A 36 5.77 -11.34 -12.01
C GLU A 36 6.26 -12.08 -10.76
N GLN A 37 5.57 -11.92 -9.62
CA GLN A 37 5.91 -12.64 -8.39
C GLN A 37 5.77 -14.16 -8.58
N LEU A 38 4.76 -14.62 -9.33
CA LEU A 38 4.59 -16.04 -9.66
C LEU A 38 5.75 -16.55 -10.53
N ALA A 39 6.15 -15.79 -11.54
CA ALA A 39 7.29 -16.12 -12.39
C ALA A 39 8.57 -16.22 -11.57
N ASP A 40 8.83 -15.24 -10.67
CA ASP A 40 10.00 -15.22 -9.80
C ASP A 40 10.03 -16.44 -8.86
N VAL A 41 8.90 -16.74 -8.20
CA VAL A 41 8.79 -17.91 -7.29
C VAL A 41 8.96 -19.23 -8.05
N SER A 42 8.50 -19.30 -9.30
CA SER A 42 8.66 -20.48 -10.15
C SER A 42 10.09 -20.66 -10.65
N ALA A 43 10.83 -19.57 -10.85
CA ALA A 43 12.22 -19.59 -11.30
C ALA A 43 13.22 -19.77 -10.15
N ALA A 44 12.86 -19.40 -8.93
CA ALA A 44 13.75 -19.42 -7.78
C ALA A 44 14.29 -20.82 -7.44
N THR A 45 15.61 -20.91 -7.28
CA THR A 45 16.30 -22.16 -6.92
C THR A 45 16.78 -22.15 -5.46
N LEU A 46 17.17 -23.33 -4.95
CA LEU A 46 17.81 -23.43 -3.63
C LEU A 46 19.12 -22.63 -3.56
N THR A 47 19.87 -22.58 -4.66
CA THR A 47 21.09 -21.78 -4.77
C THR A 47 20.79 -20.30 -4.61
N ASP A 48 19.75 -19.80 -5.28
CA ASP A 48 19.32 -18.40 -5.17
C ASP A 48 18.91 -18.06 -3.73
N MET A 49 18.16 -18.96 -3.08
CA MET A 49 17.73 -18.76 -1.70
C MET A 49 18.89 -18.79 -0.70
N SER A 50 19.87 -19.67 -0.91
CA SER A 50 21.07 -19.73 -0.07
C SER A 50 21.92 -18.47 -0.24
N ALA A 51 22.09 -18.01 -1.48
CA ALA A 51 22.80 -16.77 -1.78
C ALA A 51 22.06 -15.54 -1.23
N PHE A 52 20.73 -15.50 -1.36
CA PHE A 52 19.89 -14.46 -0.76
C PHE A 52 20.02 -14.45 0.76
N HIS A 53 19.93 -15.61 1.42
CA HIS A 53 20.09 -15.72 2.87
C HIS A 53 21.45 -15.16 3.33
N GLY A 54 22.52 -15.51 2.63
CA GLY A 54 23.87 -14.99 2.89
C GLY A 54 23.94 -13.47 2.78
N ARG A 55 23.37 -12.87 1.73
CA ARG A 55 23.30 -11.41 1.56
C ARG A 55 22.43 -10.74 2.61
N TRP A 56 21.26 -11.32 2.90
CA TRP A 56 20.29 -10.76 3.84
C TRP A 56 20.85 -10.67 5.26
N ARG A 57 21.59 -11.68 5.72
CA ARG A 57 22.24 -11.68 7.04
C ARG A 57 23.54 -10.87 7.09
N ALA A 58 24.06 -10.39 5.96
CA ALA A 58 25.37 -9.75 5.93
C ALA A 58 25.39 -8.46 6.76
N ALA A 59 24.33 -7.65 6.68
CA ALA A 59 24.19 -6.47 7.50
C ALA A 59 22.72 -6.15 7.80
N LEU A 60 22.39 -5.86 9.07
CA LEU A 60 21.02 -5.57 9.53
C LEU A 60 20.95 -4.32 10.41
N TYR A 61 19.77 -3.69 10.43
CA TYR A 61 19.44 -2.61 11.36
C TYR A 61 18.37 -3.10 12.34
N ALA A 62 18.69 -3.13 13.63
CA ALA A 62 17.76 -3.51 14.69
C ALA A 62 17.16 -2.26 15.36
N ARG A 63 15.82 -2.25 15.49
CA ARG A 63 15.08 -1.24 16.27
C ARG A 63 14.15 -1.97 17.23
N THR A 64 14.32 -1.73 18.52
CA THR A 64 13.56 -2.41 19.59
C THR A 64 12.60 -1.42 20.24
N LEU A 65 11.32 -1.82 20.35
CA LEU A 65 10.32 -1.13 21.16
C LEU A 65 10.01 -2.00 22.37
N VAL A 66 10.25 -1.48 23.58
CA VAL A 66 9.88 -2.13 24.84
C VAL A 66 8.78 -1.30 25.48
N CYS A 67 7.63 -1.92 25.72
CA CYS A 67 6.45 -1.28 26.28
C CYS A 67 5.87 -2.17 27.38
N GLY A 68 5.55 -1.60 28.54
CA GLY A 68 4.98 -2.31 29.69
C GLY A 68 5.76 -2.09 30.97
N ASN A 69 5.68 -3.06 31.88
CA ASN A 69 6.39 -3.03 33.17
C ASN A 69 7.89 -3.37 32.98
N ALA A 70 8.63 -2.42 32.42
CA ALA A 70 10.07 -2.51 32.28
C ALA A 70 10.68 -1.13 32.55
N SER A 71 11.74 -1.11 33.33
CA SER A 71 12.60 0.05 33.49
C SER A 71 13.36 0.35 32.19
N ALA A 72 13.86 1.59 32.07
CA ALA A 72 14.70 1.97 30.95
C ALA A 72 16.01 1.16 30.87
N ALA A 73 16.49 0.63 32.00
CA ALA A 73 17.69 -0.22 32.04
C ALA A 73 17.40 -1.60 31.45
N GLU A 74 16.28 -2.23 31.83
CA GLU A 74 15.85 -3.52 31.27
C GLU A 74 15.59 -3.39 29.76
N ALA A 75 14.93 -2.30 29.32
CA ALA A 75 14.71 -2.06 27.90
C ALA A 75 16.03 -1.95 27.09
N ARG A 76 17.04 -1.29 27.65
CA ARG A 76 18.38 -1.21 27.03
C ARG A 76 19.08 -2.57 27.02
N ALA A 77 18.98 -3.34 28.10
CA ALA A 77 19.57 -4.67 28.19
C ALA A 77 18.97 -5.61 27.12
N VAL A 78 17.65 -5.57 26.90
CA VAL A 78 16.99 -6.33 25.83
C VAL A 78 17.53 -5.94 24.45
N HIS A 79 17.66 -4.64 24.17
CA HIS A 79 18.20 -4.19 22.89
C HIS A 79 19.67 -4.61 22.70
N GLN A 80 20.49 -4.51 23.75
CA GLN A 80 21.89 -4.94 23.73
C GLN A 80 22.03 -6.44 23.50
N GLU A 81 21.18 -7.26 24.12
CA GLU A 81 21.16 -8.71 23.91
C GLU A 81 20.83 -9.06 22.46
N VAL A 82 19.80 -8.44 21.88
CA VAL A 82 19.46 -8.63 20.45
C VAL A 82 20.64 -8.28 19.54
N CYS A 83 21.28 -7.13 19.76
CA CYS A 83 22.44 -6.71 18.98
C CYS A 83 23.65 -7.64 19.18
N SER A 84 23.88 -8.12 20.40
CA SER A 84 24.94 -9.09 20.72
C SER A 84 24.73 -10.41 19.97
N GLN A 85 23.49 -10.94 19.97
CA GLN A 85 23.15 -12.16 19.24
C GLN A 85 23.32 -12.02 17.73
N LEU A 86 22.96 -10.87 17.15
CA LEU A 86 23.21 -10.62 15.73
C LEU A 86 24.72 -10.60 15.43
N THR A 87 25.49 -9.89 16.26
CA THR A 87 26.95 -9.77 16.11
C THR A 87 27.64 -11.14 16.25
N SER A 88 27.21 -11.98 17.19
CA SER A 88 27.77 -13.32 17.39
C SER A 88 27.56 -14.25 16.19
N HIS A 89 26.54 -13.98 15.36
CA HIS A 89 26.27 -14.69 14.11
C HIS A 89 26.95 -14.05 12.87
N GLY A 90 27.83 -13.06 13.10
CA GLY A 90 28.57 -12.37 12.04
C GLY A 90 27.71 -11.41 11.21
N VAL A 91 26.64 -10.86 11.79
CA VAL A 91 25.81 -9.83 11.16
C VAL A 91 26.42 -8.47 11.43
N GLU A 92 26.74 -7.72 10.37
CA GLU A 92 27.26 -6.36 10.51
C GLU A 92 26.14 -5.32 10.74
N PRO A 93 26.43 -4.18 11.37
CA PRO A 93 25.48 -3.07 11.44
C PRO A 93 25.20 -2.47 10.06
N LEU A 94 23.92 -2.40 9.67
CA LEU A 94 23.54 -1.76 8.40
C LEU A 94 23.83 -0.24 8.43
N PRO A 95 24.61 0.30 7.47
CA PRO A 95 24.94 1.71 7.39
C PRO A 95 23.69 2.60 7.35
N LYS A 96 23.74 3.77 7.99
CA LYS A 96 22.59 4.69 8.07
C LYS A 96 22.07 5.08 6.69
N ALA A 97 22.95 5.28 5.71
CA ALA A 97 22.59 5.60 4.33
C ALA A 97 21.83 4.47 3.61
N SER A 98 21.96 3.23 4.07
CA SER A 98 21.32 2.04 3.48
C SER A 98 20.04 1.63 4.21
N ARG A 99 19.60 2.39 5.22
CA ARG A 99 18.34 2.17 5.94
C ARG A 99 17.20 2.80 5.15
N ALA A 100 16.95 2.29 3.94
CA ALA A 100 15.81 2.71 3.13
C ALA A 100 14.49 2.37 3.84
N LEU A 101 13.50 3.24 3.72
CA LEU A 101 12.10 2.89 3.96
C LEU A 101 11.44 2.57 2.62
N THR A 102 10.38 1.77 2.65
CA THR A 102 9.54 1.49 1.48
C THR A 102 9.15 2.80 0.81
N GLU A 103 9.49 2.92 -0.47
CA GLU A 103 9.25 4.14 -1.24
C GLU A 103 7.86 4.08 -1.87
N ARG A 104 7.11 5.17 -1.75
CA ARG A 104 5.92 5.41 -2.56
C ARG A 104 6.17 6.46 -3.62
N GLY A 105 5.46 6.37 -4.73
CA GLY A 105 5.50 7.33 -5.82
C GLY A 105 4.81 8.64 -5.42
N LYS A 106 5.47 9.76 -5.71
CA LYS A 106 4.82 11.07 -5.72
C LYS A 106 4.06 11.23 -7.03
N LEU A 107 2.75 11.44 -6.95
CA LEU A 107 1.94 11.77 -8.12
C LEU A 107 2.30 13.19 -8.61
N PRO A 108 2.48 13.40 -9.93
CA PRO A 108 2.69 14.75 -10.46
C PRO A 108 1.48 15.64 -10.16
N PRO A 109 1.67 16.93 -9.84
CA PRO A 109 0.55 17.85 -9.61
C PRO A 109 -0.39 17.90 -10.82
N GLY A 110 -1.69 17.71 -10.58
CA GLY A 110 -2.71 17.70 -11.62
C GLY A 110 -2.75 16.44 -12.49
N ALA A 111 -1.89 15.44 -12.24
CA ALA A 111 -1.99 14.17 -12.93
C ALA A 111 -3.26 13.41 -12.54
N GLN A 112 -3.95 12.90 -13.54
CA GLN A 112 -5.01 11.92 -13.40
C GLN A 112 -4.47 10.62 -14.01
N LEU A 113 -4.23 9.63 -13.15
CA LEU A 113 -3.74 8.32 -13.56
C LEU A 113 -4.84 7.31 -13.32
N GLU A 114 -5.08 6.48 -14.32
CA GLU A 114 -6.02 5.38 -14.22
C GLU A 114 -5.30 4.06 -14.48
N VAL A 115 -5.68 3.05 -13.71
CA VAL A 115 -5.24 1.68 -13.92
C VAL A 115 -6.47 0.79 -13.90
N HIS A 116 -6.52 -0.10 -14.88
CA HIS A 116 -7.67 -0.97 -15.12
C HIS A 116 -7.18 -2.41 -15.15
N ALA A 117 -7.91 -3.30 -14.49
CA ALA A 117 -7.69 -4.73 -14.62
C ALA A 117 -9.02 -5.48 -14.63
N ALA A 118 -9.03 -6.62 -15.32
CA ALA A 118 -10.12 -7.56 -15.23
C ALA A 118 -10.07 -8.30 -13.88
N VAL A 119 -11.23 -8.66 -13.36
CA VAL A 119 -11.32 -9.52 -12.17
C VAL A 119 -10.88 -10.93 -12.56
N GLY A 120 -9.87 -11.48 -11.90
CA GLY A 120 -9.30 -12.79 -12.27
C GLY A 120 -10.24 -13.98 -12.02
N ASN A 121 -11.27 -13.81 -11.18
CA ASN A 121 -12.33 -14.81 -11.00
C ASN A 121 -13.45 -14.61 -12.04
N ALA A 122 -13.53 -15.51 -13.03
CA ALA A 122 -14.54 -15.46 -14.09
C ALA A 122 -16.00 -15.61 -13.59
N THR A 123 -16.21 -16.09 -12.37
CA THR A 123 -17.57 -16.19 -11.77
C THR A 123 -17.97 -14.97 -10.95
N GLU A 124 -17.01 -14.09 -10.66
CA GLU A 124 -17.26 -12.84 -9.97
C GLU A 124 -17.94 -11.86 -10.93
N LYS A 125 -19.10 -11.35 -10.52
CA LYS A 125 -19.93 -10.42 -11.30
C LYS A 125 -19.83 -8.99 -10.77
N ASN A 126 -19.27 -8.82 -9.59
CA ASN A 126 -19.08 -7.52 -8.98
C ASN A 126 -17.97 -6.74 -9.71
N SER A 127 -18.09 -5.42 -9.72
CA SER A 127 -17.04 -4.51 -10.15
C SER A 127 -16.56 -3.68 -8.96
N CYS A 128 -15.38 -3.08 -9.07
CA CYS A 128 -14.89 -2.13 -8.07
C CYS A 128 -14.15 -0.98 -8.75
N ALA A 129 -14.33 0.22 -8.22
CA ALA A 129 -13.52 1.38 -8.55
C ALA A 129 -13.07 2.08 -7.26
N GLY A 130 -11.86 2.62 -7.30
CA GLY A 130 -11.27 3.42 -6.23
C GLY A 130 -10.80 4.77 -6.76
N LEU A 131 -10.95 5.80 -5.94
CA LEU A 131 -10.36 7.12 -6.14
C LEU A 131 -9.38 7.38 -5.00
N TYR A 132 -8.10 7.54 -5.34
CA TYR A 132 -7.08 7.97 -4.40
C TYR A 132 -6.64 9.41 -4.73
N MET A 133 -6.74 10.28 -3.74
CA MET A 133 -6.27 11.67 -3.82
C MET A 133 -5.06 11.84 -2.89
N GLN A 134 -3.89 12.04 -3.48
CA GLN A 134 -2.65 12.28 -2.74
C GLN A 134 -2.60 13.74 -2.24
N GLY A 135 -2.59 13.94 -0.93
CA GLY A 135 -2.44 15.24 -0.29
C GLY A 135 -1.00 15.77 -0.25
N GLY A 136 -0.02 14.92 -0.59
CA GLY A 136 1.39 15.28 -0.57
C GLY A 136 1.95 15.39 0.85
N VAL A 137 2.98 16.22 1.03
CA VAL A 137 3.62 16.43 2.32
C VAL A 137 2.90 17.56 3.04
N LEU A 138 2.16 17.20 4.07
CA LEU A 138 1.32 18.12 4.84
C LEU A 138 1.98 18.49 6.16
N SER A 139 1.79 19.73 6.62
CA SER A 139 2.08 20.16 7.98
C SER A 139 1.19 19.43 8.99
N MET A 140 1.56 19.42 10.28
CA MET A 140 0.75 18.76 11.32
C MET A 140 -0.70 19.26 11.35
N ALA A 141 -0.91 20.56 11.13
CA ALA A 141 -2.25 21.16 11.09
C ALA A 141 -3.04 20.67 9.86
N GLU A 142 -2.43 20.61 8.69
CA GLU A 142 -3.05 20.09 7.46
C GLU A 142 -3.34 18.59 7.56
N GLN A 143 -2.44 17.80 8.17
CA GLN A 143 -2.67 16.38 8.46
C GLN A 143 -3.90 16.20 9.37
N ALA A 144 -3.99 17.00 10.45
CA ALA A 144 -5.14 16.97 11.34
C ALA A 144 -6.43 17.36 10.61
N ALA A 145 -6.38 18.41 9.77
CA ALA A 145 -7.51 18.85 8.96
C ALA A 145 -7.96 17.75 7.99
N LEU A 146 -7.03 17.08 7.28
CA LEU A 146 -7.34 15.99 6.36
C LEU A 146 -7.96 14.80 7.10
N ARG A 147 -7.46 14.43 8.29
CA ARG A 147 -8.05 13.36 9.11
C ARG A 147 -9.47 13.71 9.56
N VAL A 148 -9.71 14.94 9.98
CA VAL A 148 -11.05 15.43 10.33
C VAL A 148 -11.96 15.39 9.12
N LEU A 149 -11.49 15.87 7.96
CA LEU A 149 -12.23 15.80 6.70
C LEU A 149 -12.61 14.36 6.36
N CYS A 150 -11.65 13.43 6.37
CA CYS A 150 -11.89 12.01 6.13
C CYS A 150 -12.90 11.42 7.13
N SER A 151 -12.93 11.91 8.38
CA SER A 151 -13.94 11.48 9.36
C SER A 151 -15.32 12.06 9.05
N LEU A 152 -15.40 13.32 8.63
CA LEU A 152 -16.65 14.02 8.32
C LEU A 152 -17.33 13.45 7.07
N ILE A 153 -16.56 13.07 6.04
CA ILE A 153 -17.12 12.57 4.78
C ILE A 153 -17.55 11.10 4.82
N LYS A 154 -17.18 10.33 5.86
CA LYS A 154 -17.54 8.90 5.95
C LYS A 154 -19.04 8.64 5.85
N GLU A 155 -19.85 9.30 6.68
CA GLU A 155 -21.32 9.15 6.64
C GLU A 155 -21.91 9.71 5.33
N PRO A 156 -21.56 10.93 4.89
CA PRO A 156 -22.06 11.47 3.63
C PRO A 156 -21.72 10.60 2.41
N CYS A 157 -20.47 10.13 2.27
CA CYS A 157 -20.06 9.24 1.18
C CYS A 157 -20.82 7.92 1.22
N PHE A 158 -20.97 7.32 2.41
CA PHE A 158 -21.75 6.10 2.55
C PHE A 158 -23.21 6.34 2.16
N ARG A 159 -23.87 7.35 2.75
CA ARG A 159 -25.26 7.67 2.46
C ARG A 159 -25.49 7.95 0.98
N GLU A 160 -24.63 8.75 0.37
CA GLU A 160 -24.74 9.13 -1.04
C GLU A 160 -24.60 7.91 -1.96
N LEU A 161 -23.48 7.18 -1.85
CA LEU A 161 -23.13 6.11 -2.80
C LEU A 161 -23.87 4.80 -2.50
N ARG A 162 -24.15 4.50 -1.22
CA ARG A 162 -24.82 3.26 -0.80
C ARG A 162 -26.35 3.41 -0.72
N THR A 163 -26.84 4.51 -0.16
CA THR A 163 -28.27 4.64 0.17
C THR A 163 -29.06 5.41 -0.88
N GLN A 164 -28.54 6.54 -1.36
CA GLN A 164 -29.26 7.42 -2.30
C GLN A 164 -29.08 6.96 -3.74
N GLN A 165 -27.85 6.90 -4.24
CA GLN A 165 -27.57 6.46 -5.60
C GLN A 165 -27.65 4.93 -5.77
N GLN A 166 -27.56 4.18 -4.65
CA GLN A 166 -27.63 2.72 -4.60
C GLN A 166 -26.62 1.99 -5.49
N ILE A 167 -25.46 2.61 -5.74
CA ILE A 167 -24.43 2.09 -6.64
C ILE A 167 -23.44 1.16 -5.94
N GLY A 168 -23.19 1.41 -4.66
CA GLY A 168 -22.27 0.61 -3.86
C GLY A 168 -23.01 -0.55 -3.18
N TYR A 169 -22.44 -1.74 -3.20
CA TYR A 169 -22.73 -2.79 -2.23
C TYR A 169 -21.80 -2.64 -1.01
N LEU A 170 -20.53 -2.30 -1.26
CA LEU A 170 -19.54 -1.90 -0.25
C LEU A 170 -19.03 -0.50 -0.62
N VAL A 171 -18.94 0.39 0.38
CA VAL A 171 -18.45 1.77 0.21
C VAL A 171 -17.50 2.07 1.37
N HIS A 172 -16.27 2.45 1.07
CA HIS A 172 -15.23 2.77 2.04
C HIS A 172 -14.68 4.15 1.74
N SER A 173 -14.49 4.95 2.78
CA SER A 173 -13.72 6.21 2.72
C SER A 173 -12.71 6.21 3.85
N THR A 174 -11.43 6.34 3.49
CA THR A 174 -10.29 6.13 4.38
C THR A 174 -9.25 7.22 4.23
N HIS A 175 -8.67 7.59 5.37
CA HIS A 175 -7.42 8.34 5.40
C HIS A 175 -6.27 7.37 5.28
N GLU A 176 -5.40 7.58 4.31
CA GLU A 176 -4.24 6.73 4.03
C GLU A 176 -2.95 7.47 4.33
N VAL A 177 -1.95 6.73 4.78
CA VAL A 177 -0.63 7.24 5.15
C VAL A 177 0.43 6.45 4.44
N ASP A 178 1.22 7.15 3.64
CA ASP A 178 2.31 6.60 2.88
C ASP A 178 3.63 7.31 3.21
N HIS A 179 4.74 6.70 2.79
CA HIS A 179 6.08 7.27 2.93
C HIS A 179 6.72 7.33 1.55
N VAL A 180 7.19 8.51 1.15
CA VAL A 180 7.89 8.74 -0.12
C VAL A 180 9.34 9.07 0.19
N THR A 181 10.27 8.37 -0.45
CA THR A 181 11.69 8.74 -0.40
C THR A 181 12.06 9.44 -1.70
N HIS A 182 12.91 10.46 -1.62
CA HIS A 182 13.47 11.11 -2.80
C HIS A 182 14.82 10.47 -3.16
N THR A 183 15.10 10.38 -4.45
CA THR A 183 16.43 10.03 -4.98
C THR A 183 17.50 10.93 -4.33
N GLY A 184 18.55 10.32 -3.77
CA GLY A 184 19.63 11.03 -3.08
C GLY A 184 19.68 10.87 -1.56
N GLY A 185 18.90 9.97 -0.97
CA GLY A 185 19.03 9.59 0.45
C GLY A 185 18.46 10.61 1.44
N ALA A 186 17.57 11.49 0.98
CA ALA A 186 16.81 12.37 1.85
C ALA A 186 15.91 11.53 2.80
N PRO A 187 15.62 12.01 4.02
CA PRO A 187 14.71 11.31 4.90
C PRO A 187 13.34 11.14 4.23
N PRO A 188 12.70 9.98 4.40
CA PRO A 188 11.39 9.70 3.81
C PRO A 188 10.36 10.69 4.35
N MET A 189 9.60 11.27 3.43
CA MET A 189 8.54 12.22 3.72
C MET A 189 7.23 11.47 3.82
N ARG A 190 6.48 11.73 4.89
CA ARG A 190 5.13 11.19 5.04
C ARG A 190 4.20 11.90 4.08
N VAL A 191 3.49 11.12 3.28
CA VAL A 191 2.47 11.59 2.35
C VAL A 191 1.13 11.08 2.83
N GLU A 192 0.15 11.98 2.89
CA GLU A 192 -1.20 11.62 3.30
C GLU A 192 -2.08 11.50 2.07
N GLY A 193 -3.12 10.67 2.15
CA GLY A 193 -4.09 10.49 1.08
C GLY A 193 -5.50 10.32 1.61
N LEU A 194 -6.47 10.61 0.74
CA LEU A 194 -7.86 10.22 0.90
C LEU A 194 -8.19 9.19 -0.17
N SER A 195 -8.68 8.04 0.25
CA SER A 195 -9.18 7.00 -0.64
C SER A 195 -10.69 6.83 -0.48
N ILE A 196 -11.38 6.63 -1.60
CA ILE A 196 -12.78 6.20 -1.66
C ILE A 196 -12.85 4.98 -2.56
N GLN A 197 -13.36 3.87 -2.04
CA GLN A 197 -13.50 2.63 -2.79
C GLN A 197 -14.95 2.14 -2.76
N VAL A 198 -15.47 1.76 -3.93
CA VAL A 198 -16.84 1.28 -4.08
C VAL A 198 -16.87 0.00 -4.89
N THR A 199 -17.44 -1.05 -4.31
CA THR A 199 -17.77 -2.30 -5.01
C THR A 199 -19.23 -2.29 -5.42
N SER A 200 -19.54 -2.52 -6.70
CA SER A 200 -20.90 -2.56 -7.22
C SER A 200 -21.30 -3.97 -7.67
N LYS A 201 -22.59 -4.30 -7.52
CA LYS A 201 -23.21 -5.53 -8.03
C LYS A 201 -23.81 -5.37 -9.43
N THR A 202 -24.01 -4.12 -9.86
CA THR A 202 -24.88 -3.80 -11.00
C THR A 202 -24.21 -2.88 -12.00
N LEU A 203 -23.28 -2.02 -11.57
CA LEU A 203 -22.58 -1.09 -12.44
C LEU A 203 -21.20 -1.61 -12.82
N SER A 204 -20.68 -1.12 -13.94
CA SER A 204 -19.28 -1.32 -14.34
C SER A 204 -18.32 -0.44 -13.53
N ALA A 205 -17.04 -0.82 -13.42
CA ALA A 205 -16.05 -0.01 -12.71
C ALA A 205 -15.94 1.44 -13.23
N PRO A 206 -15.95 1.72 -14.55
CA PRO A 206 -15.94 3.10 -15.07
C PRO A 206 -17.19 3.91 -14.71
N GLU A 207 -18.36 3.28 -14.59
CA GLU A 207 -19.57 3.97 -14.10
C GLU A 207 -19.48 4.28 -12.62
N VAL A 208 -18.95 3.36 -11.81
CA VAL A 208 -18.72 3.59 -10.39
C VAL A 208 -17.74 4.74 -10.18
N ALA A 209 -16.62 4.76 -10.91
CA ALA A 209 -15.62 5.84 -10.85
C ALA A 209 -16.25 7.21 -11.16
N ARG A 210 -17.06 7.30 -12.21
CA ARG A 210 -17.84 8.51 -12.57
C ARG A 210 -18.66 9.02 -11.40
N ARG A 211 -19.43 8.14 -10.76
CA ARG A 211 -20.28 8.51 -9.62
C ARG A 211 -19.51 8.92 -8.38
N ILE A 212 -18.31 8.36 -8.14
CA ILE A 212 -17.42 8.79 -7.05
C ILE A 212 -16.92 10.22 -7.31
N SER A 213 -16.47 10.51 -8.53
CA SER A 213 -15.91 11.82 -8.89
C SER A 213 -16.95 12.94 -8.95
N GLY A 214 -18.22 12.61 -9.22
CA GLY A 214 -19.26 13.59 -9.48
C GLY A 214 -19.14 14.29 -10.85
N GLU A 215 -18.18 13.88 -11.68
CA GLU A 215 -17.96 14.39 -13.02
C GLU A 215 -18.59 13.45 -14.06
N ASP A 216 -19.32 14.01 -15.03
CA ASP A 216 -19.67 13.33 -16.28
C ASP A 216 -18.38 13.15 -17.09
N TYR A 217 -17.59 12.13 -16.76
CA TYR A 217 -16.35 11.78 -17.45
C TYR A 217 -16.66 11.45 -18.91
N ALA A 218 -16.46 12.41 -19.80
CA ALA A 218 -16.50 12.20 -21.23
C ALA A 218 -15.28 11.36 -21.58
N LEU A 219 -15.52 10.09 -21.91
CA LEU A 219 -14.52 9.16 -22.46
C LEU A 219 -13.83 9.83 -23.65
N THR A 220 -12.70 10.45 -23.41
CA THR A 220 -11.75 10.83 -24.46
C THR A 220 -10.66 9.79 -24.42
N SER A 221 -10.88 8.72 -25.16
CA SER A 221 -9.83 7.83 -25.63
C SER A 221 -8.75 8.68 -26.32
N ALA A 222 -7.54 8.63 -25.81
CA ALA A 222 -6.33 9.01 -26.53
C ALA A 222 -5.51 7.74 -26.80
#